data_AF-A0ABD3FYW5-F1
#
_entry.id   AF-A0ABD3FYW5-F1
#
_cell.length_a   1.000
_cell.length_b   1.000
_cell.length_c   1.000
_cell.angle_alpha   90.00
_cell.angle_beta   90.00
_cell.angle_gamma   90.00
#
_symmetry.space_group_name_H-M   'P 1'
#
loop_
_entity.id
_entity.type
_entity.pdbx_description
1 polymer ?
#
loop_
_entity_poly.entity_id
_entity_poly.type
_entity_poly.pdbx_seq_one_letter_code
_entity_poly.pdbx_strand_id
1 'polypeptide(L)'
;MATSKTSAGQRAERIKQEAVKLSAEEAANQKVLQHYAKTVYFNDLWVSFLSKMAGLVALMSYLEVQRMRQSSRGISFIAGFEALSVIIGVSTVLFIRRWFNPLLAFKVAFAFSLLQGFWFIASLSSRLMEMPRQAGDLLAEQIPFGLVYFVVCWASDRFMMRSQDVAKQTAEDMRAVLKGKTA
;
A
#
# COMPACT_ATOMS: atom_id res chain seq x y z
N MET A 1 -34.27 60.17 -12.14
CA MET A 1 -32.86 60.55 -12.28
C MET A 1 -32.01 59.29 -12.24
N ALA A 2 -31.61 58.77 -13.39
CA ALA A 2 -30.76 57.58 -13.48
C ALA A 2 -29.30 58.04 -13.40
N THR A 3 -28.60 57.68 -12.34
CA THR A 3 -27.16 57.91 -12.19
C THR A 3 -26.42 57.08 -13.23
N SER A 4 -25.96 57.73 -14.30
CA SER A 4 -25.13 57.09 -15.32
C SER A 4 -23.82 56.64 -14.65
N LYS A 5 -23.63 55.32 -14.53
CA LYS A 5 -22.34 54.75 -14.11
C LYS A 5 -21.28 55.22 -15.11
N THR A 6 -20.33 56.02 -14.64
CA THR A 6 -19.20 56.48 -15.46
C THR A 6 -18.40 55.28 -15.97
N SER A 7 -17.88 55.38 -17.20
CA SER A 7 -17.01 54.36 -17.83
C SER A 7 -15.87 53.88 -16.91
N ALA A 8 -15.33 54.78 -16.09
CA ALA A 8 -14.33 54.48 -15.07
C ALA A 8 -14.86 53.57 -13.93
N GLY A 9 -16.10 53.76 -13.48
CA GLY A 9 -16.74 52.92 -12.47
C GLY A 9 -17.03 51.50 -12.97
N GLN A 10 -17.44 51.36 -14.23
CA GLN A 10 -17.61 50.04 -14.86
C GLN A 10 -16.28 49.31 -15.10
N ARG A 11 -15.19 50.05 -15.37
CA ARG A 11 -13.83 49.48 -15.44
C ARG A 11 -13.35 49.01 -14.07
N ALA A 12 -13.57 49.80 -13.02
CA ALA A 12 -13.20 49.44 -11.65
C ALA A 12 -14.00 48.23 -11.13
N GLU A 13 -15.29 48.12 -11.45
CA GLU A 13 -16.11 46.92 -11.15
C GLU A 13 -15.59 45.68 -11.89
N ARG A 14 -15.20 45.79 -13.16
CA ARG A 14 -14.62 44.67 -13.93
C ARG A 14 -13.28 44.20 -13.35
N ILE A 15 -12.38 45.12 -13.01
CA ILE A 15 -11.07 44.80 -12.41
C ILE A 15 -11.26 44.11 -11.05
N LYS A 16 -12.21 44.57 -10.23
CA LYS A 16 -12.56 43.90 -8.97
C LYS A 16 -13.12 42.50 -9.19
N GLN A 17 -13.99 42.31 -10.18
CA GLN A 17 -14.55 40.99 -10.51
C GLN A 17 -13.49 40.04 -11.06
N GLU A 18 -12.54 40.52 -11.87
CA GLU A 18 -11.38 39.74 -12.34
C GLU A 18 -10.45 39.35 -11.19
N ALA A 19 -10.14 40.27 -10.28
CA ALA A 19 -9.33 39.99 -9.10
C ALA A 19 -9.97 38.95 -8.16
N VAL A 20 -11.30 38.99 -7.98
CA VAL A 20 -12.05 38.00 -7.19
C VAL A 20 -12.07 36.63 -7.89
N LYS A 21 -12.19 36.58 -9.23
CA LYS A 21 -12.10 35.33 -9.99
C LYS A 21 -10.70 34.72 -9.92
N LEU A 22 -9.66 35.54 -10.05
CA LEU A 22 -8.27 35.12 -9.91
C LEU A 22 -7.98 34.57 -8.52
N SER A 23 -8.44 35.25 -7.45
CA SER A 23 -8.23 34.73 -6.08
C SER A 23 -9.05 33.48 -5.78
N ALA A 24 -10.24 33.33 -6.37
CA ALA A 24 -11.02 32.10 -6.26
C ALA A 24 -10.36 30.92 -7.01
N GLU A 25 -9.75 31.16 -8.18
CA GLU A 25 -8.96 30.17 -8.90
C GLU A 25 -7.66 29.79 -8.16
N GLU A 26 -6.97 30.76 -7.54
CA GLU A 26 -5.81 30.49 -6.68
C GLU A 26 -6.18 29.66 -5.44
N ALA A 27 -7.31 29.95 -4.79
CA ALA A 27 -7.81 29.19 -3.65
C ALA A 27 -8.24 27.76 -4.03
N ALA A 28 -8.82 27.58 -5.23
CA ALA A 28 -9.12 26.26 -5.78
C ALA A 28 -7.84 25.47 -6.07
N ASN A 29 -6.82 26.12 -6.64
CA ASN A 29 -5.51 25.52 -6.88
C ASN A 29 -4.80 25.08 -5.59
N GLN A 30 -4.84 25.92 -4.55
CA GLN A 30 -4.32 25.56 -3.24
C GLN A 30 -5.06 24.35 -2.66
N LYS A 31 -6.38 24.27 -2.81
CA LYS A 31 -7.16 23.10 -2.34
C LYS A 31 -6.78 21.81 -3.07
N VAL A 32 -6.58 21.84 -4.39
CA VAL A 32 -6.15 20.66 -5.17
C VAL A 32 -4.75 20.21 -4.77
N LEU A 33 -3.80 21.15 -4.63
CA LEU A 33 -2.44 20.84 -4.16
C LEU A 33 -2.45 20.29 -2.73
N GLN A 34 -3.30 20.83 -1.85
CA GLN A 34 -3.48 20.31 -0.49
C GLN A 34 -4.08 18.90 -0.50
N HIS A 35 -5.07 18.61 -1.34
CA HIS A 35 -5.64 17.26 -1.46
C HIS A 35 -4.60 16.26 -2.00
N TYR A 36 -3.84 16.64 -3.02
CA TYR A 36 -2.75 15.83 -3.55
C TYR A 36 -1.68 15.56 -2.47
N ALA A 37 -1.23 16.60 -1.77
CA ALA A 37 -0.24 16.48 -0.70
C ALA A 37 -0.75 15.58 0.45
N LYS A 38 -2.03 15.70 0.84
CA LYS A 38 -2.65 14.83 1.84
C LYS A 38 -2.69 13.37 1.38
N THR A 39 -3.05 13.11 0.13
CA THR A 39 -3.09 11.74 -0.42
C THR A 39 -1.69 11.12 -0.47
N VAL A 40 -0.68 11.89 -0.88
CA VAL A 40 0.72 11.43 -0.88
C VAL A 40 1.22 11.17 0.54
N TYR A 41 0.95 12.08 1.49
CA TYR A 41 1.35 11.93 2.89
C TYR A 41 0.68 10.72 3.56
N PHE A 42 -0.63 10.52 3.34
CA PHE A 42 -1.34 9.34 3.83
C PHE A 42 -0.75 8.06 3.22
N ASN A 43 -0.42 8.09 1.93
CA ASN A 43 0.20 6.93 1.29
C ASN A 43 1.55 6.57 1.93
N ASP A 44 2.40 7.56 2.18
CA ASP A 44 3.71 7.35 2.80
C ASP A 44 3.61 6.84 4.26
N LEU A 45 2.67 7.39 5.04
CA LEU A 45 2.35 6.90 6.38
C LEU A 45 1.93 5.43 6.37
N TRP A 46 1.08 5.04 5.43
CA TRP A 46 0.60 3.67 5.32
C TRP A 46 1.69 2.71 4.84
N VAL A 47 2.52 3.12 3.88
CA VAL A 47 3.71 2.36 3.45
C VAL A 47 4.64 2.14 4.63
N SER A 48 4.85 3.16 5.47
CA SER A 48 5.65 3.06 6.70
C SER A 48 5.02 2.10 7.71
N PHE A 49 3.71 2.16 7.91
CA PHE A 49 2.97 1.24 8.77
C PHE A 49 3.09 -0.21 8.28
N LEU A 50 2.79 -0.48 7.01
CA LEU A 50 2.90 -1.81 6.40
C LEU A 50 4.34 -2.34 6.46
N SER A 51 5.35 -1.48 6.26
CA SER A 51 6.75 -1.86 6.39
C SER A 51 7.09 -2.33 7.81
N LYS A 52 6.56 -1.65 8.83
CA LYS A 52 6.79 -2.01 10.25
C LYS A 52 6.10 -3.30 10.65
N MET A 53 4.96 -3.64 10.02
CA MET A 53 4.28 -4.93 10.21
C MET A 53 5.16 -6.13 9.84
N ALA A 54 6.15 -5.98 8.95
CA ALA A 54 7.13 -7.04 8.68
C ALA A 54 7.94 -7.41 9.93
N GLY A 55 8.18 -6.46 10.84
CA GLY A 55 8.80 -6.73 12.14
C GLY A 55 7.95 -7.66 13.00
N LEU A 56 6.61 -7.52 12.95
CA LEU A 56 5.70 -8.44 13.63
C LEU A 56 5.71 -9.83 12.99
N VAL A 57 5.76 -9.93 11.66
CA VAL A 57 5.92 -11.23 10.97
C VAL A 57 7.19 -11.92 11.43
N ALA A 58 8.32 -11.22 11.45
CA ALA A 58 9.58 -11.76 11.92
C ALA A 58 9.55 -12.16 13.40
N LEU A 59 8.90 -11.36 14.26
CA LEU A 59 8.73 -11.66 15.68
C LEU A 59 7.87 -12.91 15.88
N MET A 60 6.72 -13.01 15.21
CA MET A 60 5.84 -14.17 15.30
C MET A 60 6.52 -15.43 14.78
N SER A 61 7.21 -15.35 13.65
CA SER A 61 8.02 -16.45 13.13
C SER A 61 9.14 -16.87 14.08
N TYR A 62 9.79 -15.92 14.76
CA TYR A 62 10.79 -16.23 15.77
C TYR A 62 10.20 -16.93 17.00
N LEU A 63 9.04 -16.46 17.49
CA LEU A 63 8.35 -17.08 18.63
C LEU A 63 7.91 -18.52 18.33
N GLU A 64 7.39 -18.78 17.13
CA GLU A 64 7.04 -20.13 16.69
C GLU A 64 8.27 -21.06 16.67
N VAL A 65 9.41 -20.60 16.11
CA VAL A 65 10.66 -21.36 16.11
C VAL A 65 11.18 -21.63 17.54
N GLN A 66 11.09 -20.65 18.44
CA GLN A 66 11.52 -20.81 19.83
C GLN A 66 10.62 -21.77 20.62
N ARG A 67 9.30 -21.66 20.46
CA ARG A 67 8.33 -22.60 21.06
C ARG A 67 8.60 -24.03 20.61
N MET A 68 9.07 -24.20 19.37
CA MET A 68 9.39 -25.52 18.81
C MET A 68 10.73 -26.07 19.29
N ARG A 69 11.74 -25.22 19.56
CA ARG A 69 12.99 -25.65 20.22
C ARG A 69 12.76 -26.29 21.58
N GLN A 70 11.68 -25.90 22.26
CA GLN A 70 11.27 -26.46 23.56
C GLN A 70 10.37 -27.69 23.43
N SER A 71 9.96 -28.05 22.20
CA SER A 71 9.11 -29.20 21.88
C SER A 71 9.97 -30.38 21.40
N SER A 72 9.57 -31.61 21.70
CA SER A 72 10.33 -32.83 21.35
C SER A 72 10.30 -33.18 19.84
N ARG A 73 9.87 -32.26 18.97
CA ARG A 73 9.63 -32.50 17.54
C ARG A 73 10.74 -31.86 16.69
N GLY A 74 11.09 -32.53 15.59
CA GLY A 74 12.18 -32.13 14.69
C GLY A 74 12.04 -30.68 14.18
N ILE A 75 13.16 -29.94 14.24
CA ILE A 75 13.21 -28.48 14.09
C ILE A 75 13.23 -28.03 12.61
N SER A 76 13.66 -28.90 11.68
CA SER A 76 14.09 -28.49 10.34
C SER A 76 12.98 -27.94 9.44
N PHE A 77 11.86 -28.65 9.32
CA PHE A 77 10.79 -28.30 8.38
C PHE A 77 9.99 -27.07 8.82
N ILE A 78 9.71 -26.97 10.11
CA ILE A 78 9.02 -25.83 10.70
C ILE A 78 9.89 -24.57 10.63
N ALA A 79 11.18 -24.67 10.95
CA ALA A 79 12.10 -23.55 10.81
C ALA A 79 12.21 -23.10 9.35
N GLY A 80 12.14 -24.03 8.39
CA GLY A 80 12.06 -23.72 6.97
C GLY A 80 10.79 -22.94 6.60
N PHE A 81 9.63 -23.35 7.13
CA PHE A 81 8.36 -22.64 6.91
C PHE A 81 8.37 -21.22 7.50
N GLU A 82 8.96 -21.03 8.68
CA GLU A 82 9.09 -19.69 9.28
C GLU A 82 10.16 -18.83 8.61
N ALA A 83 11.27 -19.42 8.16
CA ALA A 83 12.24 -18.73 7.34
C ALA A 83 11.60 -18.23 6.03
N LEU A 84 10.72 -19.04 5.43
CA LEU A 84 9.93 -18.64 4.26
C LEU A 84 9.02 -17.44 4.57
N SER A 85 8.36 -17.40 5.74
CA SER A 85 7.59 -16.24 6.20
C SER A 85 8.43 -14.96 6.26
N VAL A 86 9.65 -15.05 6.80
CA VAL A 86 10.56 -13.90 6.92
C VAL A 86 11.05 -13.43 5.54
N ILE A 87 11.41 -14.36 4.65
CA ILE A 87 11.84 -14.02 3.28
C ILE A 87 10.72 -13.33 2.52
N ILE A 88 9.47 -13.81 2.65
CA ILE A 88 8.30 -13.16 2.08
C ILE A 88 8.13 -11.77 2.69
N GLY A 89 8.26 -11.62 4.00
CA GLY A 89 8.19 -10.33 4.70
C GLY A 89 9.19 -9.32 4.16
N VAL A 90 10.48 -9.68 4.09
CA VAL A 90 11.54 -8.82 3.56
C VAL A 90 11.28 -8.45 2.09
N SER A 91 10.93 -9.44 1.26
CA SER A 91 10.63 -9.22 -0.15
C SER A 91 9.42 -8.29 -0.34
N THR A 92 8.43 -8.40 0.52
CA THR A 92 7.23 -7.55 0.54
C THR A 92 7.59 -6.11 0.94
N VAL A 93 8.47 -5.90 1.92
CA VAL A 93 8.96 -4.55 2.28
C VAL A 93 9.71 -3.92 1.10
N LEU A 94 10.59 -4.69 0.44
CA LEU A 94 11.31 -4.21 -0.75
C LEU A 94 10.36 -3.83 -1.89
N PHE A 95 9.29 -4.60 -2.07
CA PHE A 95 8.21 -4.30 -3.02
C PHE A 95 7.49 -2.99 -2.68
N ILE A 96 6.99 -2.83 -1.45
CA ILE A 96 6.21 -1.64 -1.04
C ILE A 96 7.07 -0.38 -1.04
N ARG A 97 8.31 -0.45 -0.53
CA ARG A 97 9.22 0.71 -0.49
C ARG A 97 9.85 1.04 -1.85
N ARG A 98 9.67 0.18 -2.87
CA ARG A 98 10.22 0.33 -4.22
C ARG A 98 11.74 0.59 -4.24
N TRP A 99 12.47 0.06 -3.26
CA TRP A 99 13.92 0.29 -3.09
C TRP A 99 14.76 -0.39 -4.18
N PHE A 100 14.34 -1.57 -4.63
CA PHE A 100 15.02 -2.37 -5.65
C PHE A 100 13.96 -2.98 -6.56
N ASN A 101 14.21 -2.99 -7.88
CA ASN A 101 13.29 -3.41 -8.96
C ASN A 101 11.99 -4.05 -8.44
N PRO A 102 10.92 -3.26 -8.23
CA PRO A 102 9.76 -3.68 -7.44
C PRO A 102 9.04 -4.88 -8.06
N LEU A 103 9.15 -5.06 -9.39
CA LEU A 103 8.62 -6.22 -10.09
C LEU A 103 9.33 -7.52 -9.69
N LEU A 104 10.65 -7.47 -9.47
CA LEU A 104 11.41 -8.64 -9.05
C LEU A 104 11.07 -8.99 -7.60
N ALA A 105 11.06 -8.00 -6.70
CA ALA A 105 10.66 -8.19 -5.31
C ALA A 105 9.24 -8.76 -5.19
N PHE A 106 8.31 -8.27 -6.00
CA PHE A 106 6.96 -8.82 -6.12
C PHE A 106 6.97 -10.28 -6.58
N LYS A 107 7.67 -10.61 -7.67
CA LYS A 107 7.75 -11.99 -8.19
C LYS A 107 8.28 -12.96 -7.15
N VAL A 108 9.31 -12.57 -6.40
CA VAL A 108 9.90 -13.37 -5.33
C VAL A 108 8.90 -13.57 -4.19
N ALA A 109 8.31 -12.48 -3.68
CA ALA A 109 7.30 -12.56 -2.62
C ALA A 109 6.08 -13.40 -3.04
N PHE A 110 5.62 -13.23 -4.29
CA PHE A 110 4.51 -13.96 -4.87
C PHE A 110 4.82 -15.46 -4.99
N ALA A 111 5.94 -15.83 -5.61
CA ALA A 111 6.33 -17.22 -5.77
C ALA A 111 6.47 -17.95 -4.43
N PHE A 112 7.13 -17.32 -3.45
CA PHE A 112 7.25 -17.89 -2.12
C PHE A 112 5.94 -17.91 -1.35
N SER A 113 5.03 -16.93 -1.54
CA SER A 113 3.69 -17.00 -0.97
C SER A 113 2.89 -18.17 -1.54
N LEU A 114 2.98 -18.47 -2.85
CA LEU A 114 2.32 -19.63 -3.43
C LEU A 114 2.89 -20.93 -2.87
N LEU A 115 4.21 -21.02 -2.72
CA LEU A 115 4.86 -22.17 -2.10
C LEU A 115 4.40 -22.36 -0.65
N GLN A 116 4.38 -21.28 0.14
CA GLN A 116 3.92 -21.31 1.53
C GLN A 116 2.45 -21.70 1.63
N GLY A 117 1.60 -21.16 0.76
CA GLY A 117 0.19 -21.48 0.67
C GLY A 117 -0.07 -22.93 0.28
N PHE A 118 0.65 -23.44 -0.73
CA PHE A 118 0.58 -24.84 -1.13
C PHE A 118 0.98 -25.77 0.02
N TRP A 119 2.10 -25.48 0.69
CA TRP A 119 2.53 -26.26 1.86
C TRP A 119 1.48 -26.22 2.97
N PHE A 120 0.92 -25.05 3.27
CA PHE A 120 -0.13 -24.91 4.27
C PHE A 120 -1.40 -25.72 3.91
N ILE A 121 -1.88 -25.62 2.68
CA ILE A 121 -3.06 -26.35 2.20
C ILE A 121 -2.79 -27.86 2.18
N ALA A 122 -1.62 -28.29 1.70
CA ALA A 122 -1.24 -29.70 1.69
C ALA A 122 -1.28 -30.27 3.11
N SER A 123 -0.69 -29.57 4.08
CA SER A 123 -0.70 -30.00 5.48
C SER A 123 -2.09 -29.88 6.14
N LEU A 124 -2.92 -28.93 5.72
CA LEU A 124 -4.31 -28.86 6.18
C LEU A 124 -5.13 -30.04 5.63
N SER A 125 -4.94 -30.38 4.35
CA SER A 125 -5.65 -31.47 3.68
C SER A 125 -5.26 -32.85 4.22
N SER A 126 -3.98 -33.07 4.53
CA SER A 126 -3.51 -34.30 5.17
C SER A 126 -4.16 -34.51 6.53
N ARG A 127 -4.32 -33.43 7.31
CA ARG A 127 -5.01 -33.43 8.61
C ARG A 127 -6.50 -33.73 8.47
N LEU A 128 -7.18 -33.12 7.49
CA LEU A 128 -8.60 -33.34 7.25
C LEU A 128 -8.90 -34.77 6.77
N MET A 129 -7.98 -35.39 6.04
CA MET A 129 -8.09 -36.77 5.55
C MET A 129 -7.55 -37.80 6.55
N GLU A 130 -7.21 -37.40 7.78
CA GLU A 130 -6.65 -38.26 8.84
C GLU A 130 -5.44 -39.11 8.39
N MET A 131 -4.68 -38.61 7.41
CA MET A 131 -3.51 -39.32 6.91
C MET A 131 -2.41 -39.37 7.98
N PRO A 132 -1.60 -40.45 8.02
CA PRO A 132 -0.50 -40.53 8.96
C PRO A 132 0.45 -39.35 8.76
N ARG A 133 0.78 -38.66 9.85
CA ARG A 133 1.65 -37.46 9.83
C ARG A 133 2.96 -37.78 9.12
N GLN A 134 3.24 -37.05 8.05
CA GLN A 134 4.49 -37.18 7.29
C GLN A 134 5.52 -36.14 7.77
N ALA A 135 6.80 -36.42 7.53
CA ALA A 135 7.86 -35.46 7.78
C ALA A 135 7.62 -34.21 6.93
N GLY A 136 7.37 -33.07 7.58
CA GLY A 136 7.03 -31.81 6.90
C GLY A 136 5.61 -31.29 7.17
N ASP A 137 4.77 -32.03 7.90
CA ASP A 137 3.47 -31.51 8.34
C ASP A 137 3.62 -30.36 9.36
N LEU A 138 2.83 -29.31 9.15
CA LEU A 138 2.74 -28.13 10.02
C LEU A 138 1.90 -28.44 11.26
N LEU A 139 2.11 -27.66 12.33
CA LEU A 139 1.27 -27.79 13.52
C LEU A 139 -0.15 -27.25 13.27
N ALA A 140 -1.11 -27.73 14.07
CA ALA A 140 -2.50 -27.25 14.12
C ALA A 140 -2.61 -25.73 14.29
N GLU A 141 -1.71 -25.15 15.06
CA GLU A 141 -1.71 -23.73 15.42
C GLU A 141 -0.89 -22.86 14.46
N GLN A 142 -0.20 -23.47 13.49
CA GLN A 142 0.77 -22.75 12.66
C GLN A 142 0.07 -21.96 11.56
N ILE A 143 0.29 -20.63 11.55
CA ILE A 143 -0.34 -19.70 10.62
C ILE A 143 0.70 -19.27 9.58
N PRO A 144 0.35 -19.21 8.27
CA PRO A 144 1.26 -18.72 7.23
C PRO A 144 1.39 -17.18 7.28
N PHE A 145 2.08 -16.65 8.30
CA PHE A 145 2.18 -15.20 8.52
C PHE A 145 2.76 -14.44 7.33
N GLY A 146 3.76 -15.01 6.64
CA GLY A 146 4.34 -14.42 5.42
C GLY A 146 3.32 -14.22 4.30
N LEU A 147 2.56 -15.27 3.96
CA LEU A 147 1.48 -15.21 2.97
C LEU A 147 0.40 -14.19 3.35
N VAL A 148 -0.07 -14.23 4.61
CA VAL A 148 -1.11 -13.30 5.07
C VAL A 148 -0.64 -11.85 4.93
N TYR A 149 0.59 -11.59 5.38
CA TYR A 149 1.20 -10.27 5.27
C TYR A 149 1.35 -9.80 3.82
N PHE A 150 1.84 -10.68 2.93
CA PHE A 150 1.98 -10.37 1.51
C PHE A 150 0.63 -10.01 0.86
N VAL A 151 -0.42 -10.79 1.12
CA VAL A 151 -1.77 -10.53 0.55
C VAL A 151 -2.31 -9.19 1.03
N VAL A 152 -2.21 -8.89 2.33
CA VAL A 152 -2.68 -7.61 2.90
C VAL A 152 -1.91 -6.44 2.28
N CYS A 153 -0.59 -6.57 2.14
CA CYS A 153 0.25 -5.54 1.55
C CYS A 153 -0.02 -5.34 0.06
N TRP A 154 -0.18 -6.42 -0.70
CA TRP A 154 -0.46 -6.36 -2.13
C TRP A 154 -1.83 -5.74 -2.41
N ALA A 155 -2.87 -6.15 -1.65
CA ALA A 155 -4.19 -5.55 -1.76
C ALA A 155 -4.14 -4.05 -1.43
N SER A 156 -3.47 -3.69 -0.33
CA SER A 156 -3.29 -2.29 0.08
C SER A 156 -2.58 -1.47 -1.00
N ASP A 157 -1.45 -1.95 -1.53
CA ASP A 157 -0.70 -1.26 -2.59
C ASP A 157 -1.56 -1.01 -3.83
N ARG A 158 -2.41 -1.97 -4.23
CA ARG A 158 -3.29 -1.79 -5.39
C ARG A 158 -4.34 -0.69 -5.20
N PHE A 159 -4.93 -0.62 -4.00
CA PHE A 159 -5.86 0.45 -3.67
C PHE A 159 -5.18 1.83 -3.66
N MET A 160 -3.92 1.88 -3.21
CA MET A 160 -3.17 3.12 -3.04
C MET A 160 -2.57 3.64 -4.34
N MET A 161 -2.05 2.78 -5.22
CA MET A 161 -1.63 3.19 -6.56
C MET A 161 -2.81 3.81 -7.33
N ARG A 162 -3.98 3.19 -7.23
CA ARG A 162 -5.20 3.70 -7.89
C ARG A 162 -5.60 5.08 -7.37
N SER A 163 -5.48 5.34 -6.06
CA SER A 163 -5.81 6.65 -5.49
C SER A 163 -4.78 7.73 -5.86
N GLN A 164 -3.50 7.38 -5.97
CA GLN A 164 -2.45 8.29 -6.46
C GLN A 164 -2.62 8.64 -7.93
N ASP A 165 -2.92 7.67 -8.79
CA ASP A 165 -3.12 7.90 -10.23
C ASP A 165 -4.33 8.83 -10.48
N VAL A 166 -5.45 8.59 -9.78
CA VAL A 166 -6.64 9.45 -9.85
C VAL A 166 -6.34 10.87 -9.36
N ALA A 167 -5.59 11.00 -8.25
CA ALA A 167 -5.21 12.30 -7.73
C ALA A 167 -4.26 13.05 -8.68
N LYS A 168 -3.33 12.33 -9.33
CA LYS A 168 -2.41 12.90 -10.31
C LYS A 168 -3.14 13.34 -11.58
N GLN A 169 -4.04 12.51 -12.11
CA GLN A 169 -4.85 12.84 -13.27
C GLN A 169 -5.74 14.06 -13.00
N THR A 170 -6.37 14.13 -11.82
CA THR A 170 -7.19 15.29 -11.43
C THR A 170 -6.36 16.57 -11.33
N ALA A 171 -5.12 16.47 -10.83
CA ALA A 171 -4.20 17.61 -10.77
C ALA A 171 -3.71 18.05 -12.16
N GLU A 172 -3.47 17.11 -13.07
CA GLU A 172 -3.09 17.39 -14.47
C GLU A 172 -4.25 18.00 -15.27
N ASP A 173 -5.45 17.44 -15.16
CA ASP A 173 -6.68 17.94 -15.79
C ASP A 173 -6.99 19.38 -15.34
N MET A 174 -6.87 19.67 -14.04
CA MET A 174 -7.04 21.04 -13.53
C MET A 174 -5.98 22.01 -14.07
N ARG A 175 -4.71 21.59 -14.15
CA ARG A 175 -3.64 22.40 -14.76
C ARG A 175 -3.90 22.67 -16.24
N ALA A 176 -4.43 21.69 -16.98
CA ALA A 176 -4.76 21.83 -18.39
C ALA A 176 -5.93 22.82 -18.61
N VAL A 177 -6.98 22.74 -17.79
CA VAL A 177 -8.13 23.68 -17.84
C VAL A 177 -7.69 25.12 -17.57
N LEU A 178 -6.75 25.34 -16.65
CA LEU A 178 -6.22 26.67 -16.33
C LEU A 178 -5.32 27.23 -17.44
N LYS A 179 -4.47 26.39 -18.04
CA LYS A 179 -3.65 26.80 -19.20
C LYS A 179 -4.51 27.08 -20.44
N GLY A 180 -5.60 26.34 -20.64
CA GLY A 180 -6.54 26.56 -21.74
C GLY A 180 -7.42 27.80 -21.58
N LYS A 181 -7.60 28.32 -20.35
CA LYS A 181 -8.33 29.56 -20.08
C LYS A 181 -7.47 30.83 -20.13
N THR A 182 -6.15 30.67 -20.13
CA THR A 182 -5.18 31.78 -20.19
C THR A 182 -4.68 32.08 -21.61
N ALA A 183 -5.14 31.30 -22.60
CA ALA A 183 -4.99 31.55 -24.04
C ALA A 183 -6.30 32.11 -24.62
#